data_AF-A0A9D7MKS2-F1
#
_entry.id   AF-A0A9D7MKS2-F1
#
_cell.length_a   1.000
_cell.length_b   1.000
_cell.length_c   1.000
_cell.angle_alpha   90.00
_cell.angle_beta   90.00
_cell.angle_gamma   90.00
#
_symmetry.space_group_name_H-M   'P 1'
#
loop_
_entity.id
_entity.type
_entity.pdbx_description
1 polymer ?
#
loop_
_entity_poly.entity_id
_entity_poly.type
_entity_poly.pdbx_seq_one_letter_code
_entity_poly.pdbx_strand_id
1 'polypeptide(L)'
;MPKSEMRRTYLGSDADMIQTAKIIFGSFLEDKDAFRTFDSDYGDAFITRFKIDLQEAEDIAKIGAVTGELIGLSADVESAMEKSKNYFLLTKHFVEKAFPDNRGVWKEFGYDSYEISRRYQSDMIQFMNQFYNSAMKYRNELTAVNFSQQMIDEIGSLKRELDEANQRQENFKKSRTTMTQDRLTKLNSCWKEISEIARLGKLIFANDFGRYQKYVINPSGQPGVPAPPEPPQAPQSTQGQA
;
A
#
# COMPACT_ATOMS: atom_id res chain seq x y z
N MET A 1 -18.81 -16.00 13.50
CA MET A 1 -18.50 -14.68 14.11
C MET A 1 -18.24 -13.68 12.99
N PRO A 2 -18.76 -12.45 13.04
CA PRO A 2 -18.41 -11.44 12.04
C PRO A 2 -16.92 -11.12 12.17
N LYS A 3 -16.17 -11.07 11.06
CA LYS A 3 -14.78 -10.62 11.05
C LYS A 3 -14.76 -9.15 11.46
N SER A 4 -14.24 -8.82 12.65
CA SER A 4 -14.05 -7.43 13.03
C SER A 4 -12.84 -6.87 12.28
N GLU A 5 -13.05 -5.85 11.46
CA GLU A 5 -11.97 -5.11 10.80
C GLU A 5 -11.13 -4.39 11.86
N MET A 6 -9.81 -4.61 11.86
CA MET A 6 -8.92 -3.91 12.78
C MET A 6 -8.94 -2.42 12.47
N ARG A 7 -9.06 -1.58 13.50
CA ARG A 7 -9.03 -0.13 13.38
C ARG A 7 -7.81 0.44 14.07
N ARG A 8 -7.40 1.63 13.64
CA ARG A 8 -6.36 2.42 14.29
C ARG A 8 -6.75 2.71 15.75
N THR A 9 -5.80 2.58 16.68
CA THR A 9 -6.03 2.84 18.12
C THR A 9 -5.44 4.17 18.61
N TYR A 10 -4.94 5.00 17.70
CA TYR A 10 -4.33 6.30 17.96
C TYR A 10 -4.98 7.40 17.11
N LEU A 11 -4.82 8.65 17.57
CA LEU A 11 -5.27 9.85 16.86
C LEU A 11 -4.12 10.43 16.01
N GLY A 12 -4.46 11.20 14.99
CA GLY A 12 -3.47 11.82 14.09
C GLY A 12 -3.02 10.91 12.94
N SER A 13 -1.98 11.35 12.24
CA SER A 13 -1.40 10.59 11.12
C SER A 13 -0.46 9.48 11.61
N ASP A 14 -0.15 8.50 10.75
CA ASP A 14 0.86 7.48 11.07
C ASP A 14 2.23 8.12 11.32
N ALA A 15 2.54 9.20 10.59
CA ALA A 15 3.80 9.92 10.75
C ALA A 15 3.90 10.57 12.14
N ASP A 16 2.83 11.22 12.61
CA ASP A 16 2.80 11.84 13.94
C ASP A 16 2.88 10.79 15.04
N MET A 17 2.22 9.64 14.85
CA MET A 17 2.28 8.51 15.78
C MET A 17 3.71 7.97 15.90
N ILE A 18 4.38 7.72 14.77
CA ILE A 18 5.77 7.25 14.73
C ILE A 18 6.72 8.28 15.36
N GLN A 19 6.55 9.57 15.05
CA GLN A 19 7.35 10.63 15.65
C GLN A 19 7.16 10.68 17.17
N THR A 20 5.92 10.56 17.65
CA THR A 20 5.61 10.46 19.08
C THR A 20 6.29 9.24 19.70
N ALA A 21 6.23 8.09 19.03
CA ALA A 21 6.87 6.87 19.48
C ALA A 21 8.38 7.03 19.64
N LYS A 22 9.06 7.67 18.68
CA LYS A 22 10.49 8.00 18.75
C LYS A 22 10.83 8.88 19.96
N ILE A 23 10.03 9.92 20.20
CA ILE A 23 10.27 10.88 21.30
C ILE A 23 10.11 10.20 22.66
N ILE A 24 9.01 9.46 22.85
CA ILE A 24 8.75 8.74 24.10
C ILE A 24 9.80 7.67 24.34
N PHE A 25 10.16 6.90 23.31
CA PHE A 25 11.17 5.87 23.42
C PHE A 25 12.57 6.44 23.69
N GLY A 26 12.93 7.58 23.08
CA GLY A 26 14.16 8.30 23.39
C GLY A 26 14.24 8.70 24.86
N SER A 27 13.15 9.25 25.41
CA SER A 27 13.05 9.59 26.84
C SER A 27 13.21 8.37 27.74
N PHE A 28 12.54 7.26 27.38
CA PHE A 28 12.68 5.98 28.07
C PHE A 28 14.12 5.47 28.09
N LEU A 29 14.87 5.60 26.98
CA LEU A 29 16.27 5.17 26.94
C LEU A 29 17.18 6.00 27.87
N GLU A 30 16.91 7.29 28.04
CA GLU A 30 17.61 8.14 29.02
C GLU A 30 17.34 7.71 30.46
N ASP A 31 16.12 7.25 30.73
CA ASP A 31 15.63 6.88 32.06
C ASP A 31 15.62 5.36 32.32
N LYS A 32 16.24 4.56 31.45
CA LYS A 32 16.06 3.10 31.40
C LYS A 32 16.32 2.38 32.73
N ASP A 33 17.28 2.85 33.52
CA ASP A 33 17.63 2.22 34.80
C ASP A 33 16.50 2.38 35.83
N ALA A 34 15.79 3.51 35.80
CA ALA A 34 14.62 3.73 36.65
C ALA A 34 13.45 2.83 36.24
N PHE A 35 13.21 2.67 34.93
CA PHE A 35 12.21 1.73 34.42
C PHE A 35 12.54 0.29 34.77
N ARG A 36 13.78 -0.15 34.55
CA ARG A 36 14.24 -1.51 34.89
C ARG A 36 14.15 -1.79 36.40
N THR A 37 14.40 -0.79 37.23
CA THR A 37 14.26 -0.91 38.69
C THR A 37 12.80 -1.03 39.10
N PHE A 38 11.91 -0.31 38.43
CA PHE A 38 10.46 -0.38 38.65
C PHE A 38 9.87 -1.71 38.18
N ASP A 39 10.27 -2.15 36.98
CA ASP A 39 9.85 -3.41 36.35
C ASP A 39 10.97 -3.94 35.44
N SER A 40 11.48 -5.13 35.76
CA SER A 40 12.60 -5.76 35.05
C SER A 40 12.30 -6.11 33.59
N ASP A 41 11.02 -6.18 33.20
CA ASP A 41 10.63 -6.47 31.83
C ASP A 41 11.06 -5.36 30.86
N TYR A 42 11.28 -4.13 31.35
CA TYR A 42 11.75 -2.97 30.57
C TYR A 42 13.28 -2.92 30.42
N GLY A 43 13.94 -4.08 30.41
CA GLY A 43 15.39 -4.21 30.20
C GLY A 43 15.83 -4.21 28.74
N ASP A 44 17.09 -4.64 28.50
CA ASP A 44 17.73 -4.61 27.17
C ASP A 44 17.01 -5.46 26.10
N ALA A 45 16.35 -6.55 26.53
CA ALA A 45 15.55 -7.39 25.64
C ALA A 45 14.33 -6.62 25.08
N PHE A 46 13.62 -5.88 25.94
CA PHE A 46 12.53 -5.00 25.53
C PHE A 46 13.01 -3.92 24.57
N ILE A 47 14.12 -3.24 24.93
CA ILE A 47 14.73 -2.19 24.10
C ILE A 47 15.04 -2.72 22.69
N THR A 48 15.62 -3.90 22.61
CA THR A 48 16.02 -4.52 21.33
C THR A 48 14.79 -4.87 20.48
N ARG A 49 13.78 -5.51 21.09
CA ARG A 49 12.52 -5.84 20.40
C ARG A 49 11.81 -4.58 19.92
N PHE A 50 11.63 -3.59 20.80
CA PHE A 50 10.87 -2.40 20.47
C PHE A 50 11.54 -1.53 19.38
N LYS A 51 12.89 -1.51 19.32
CA LYS A 51 13.61 -0.90 18.19
C LYS A 51 13.27 -1.54 16.86
N ILE A 52 13.16 -2.87 16.81
CA ILE A 52 12.77 -3.60 15.60
C ILE A 52 11.33 -3.25 15.25
N ASP A 53 10.41 -3.31 16.22
CA ASP A 53 8.99 -2.99 16.00
C ASP A 53 8.79 -1.56 15.46
N LEU A 54 9.53 -0.58 16.01
CA LEU A 54 9.49 0.81 15.56
C LEU A 54 10.04 0.97 14.14
N GLN A 55 11.16 0.31 13.83
CA GLN A 55 11.72 0.32 12.48
C GLN A 55 10.75 -0.31 11.45
N GLU A 56 10.13 -1.44 11.79
CA GLU A 56 9.15 -2.06 10.92
C GLU A 56 7.89 -1.22 10.72
N ALA A 57 7.48 -0.45 11.74
CA ALA A 57 6.38 0.50 11.64
C ALA A 57 6.74 1.72 10.77
N GLU A 58 8.01 2.10 10.70
CA GLU A 58 8.52 3.16 9.81
C GLU A 58 8.61 2.72 8.37
N ASP A 59 9.12 1.51 8.14
CA ASP A 59 9.36 0.98 6.80
C ASP A 59 8.09 0.47 6.12
N ILE A 60 6.97 0.36 6.86
CA ILE A 60 5.74 -0.13 6.28
C ILE A 60 5.23 0.82 5.19
N ALA A 61 4.87 0.24 4.04
CA ALA A 61 4.42 1.00 2.88
C ALA A 61 3.26 1.95 3.26
N LYS A 62 3.44 3.23 2.96
CA LYS A 62 2.38 4.23 3.08
C LYS A 62 1.23 3.87 2.15
N ILE A 63 -0.01 4.14 2.58
CA ILE A 63 -1.22 3.92 1.75
C ILE A 63 -1.08 4.56 0.35
N GLY A 64 -0.41 5.71 0.26
CA GLY A 64 -0.15 6.39 -1.01
C GLY A 64 0.71 5.57 -1.97
N ALA A 65 1.73 4.86 -1.48
CA ALA A 65 2.57 3.99 -2.30
C ALA A 65 1.78 2.79 -2.83
N VAL A 66 0.99 2.15 -1.97
CA VAL A 66 0.09 1.04 -2.36
C VAL A 66 -0.93 1.49 -3.42
N THR A 67 -1.46 2.70 -3.28
CA THR A 67 -2.39 3.28 -4.26
C THR A 67 -1.69 3.56 -5.59
N GLY A 68 -0.49 4.15 -5.54
CA GLY A 68 0.32 4.42 -6.73
C GLY A 68 0.68 3.15 -7.50
N GLU A 69 1.04 2.08 -6.81
CA GLU A 69 1.33 0.79 -7.43
C GLU A 69 0.10 0.19 -8.13
N LEU A 70 -1.09 0.24 -7.51
CA LEU A 70 -2.32 -0.21 -8.17
C LEU A 70 -2.65 0.62 -9.42
N ILE A 71 -2.39 1.93 -9.40
CA ILE A 71 -2.56 2.80 -10.58
C ILE A 71 -1.62 2.35 -11.70
N GLY A 72 -0.34 2.13 -11.39
CA GLY A 72 0.65 1.62 -12.35
C GLY A 72 0.23 0.28 -12.96
N LEU A 73 -0.15 -0.69 -12.14
CA LEU A 73 -0.64 -1.99 -12.59
C LEU A 73 -1.92 -1.89 -13.45
N SER A 74 -2.77 -0.91 -13.17
CA SER A 74 -3.97 -0.66 -13.99
C SER A 74 -3.61 -0.10 -15.36
N ALA A 75 -2.65 0.82 -15.41
CA ALA A 75 -2.13 1.38 -16.66
C ALA A 75 -1.45 0.31 -17.53
N ASP A 76 -0.74 -0.64 -16.92
CA ASP A 76 -0.14 -1.78 -17.64
C ASP A 76 -1.20 -2.64 -18.33
N VAL A 77 -2.30 -2.97 -17.62
CA VAL A 77 -3.41 -3.74 -18.20
C VAL A 77 -4.08 -2.96 -19.32
N GLU A 78 -4.34 -1.66 -19.15
CA GLU A 78 -4.92 -0.81 -20.18
C GLU A 78 -4.03 -0.74 -21.44
N SER A 79 -2.71 -0.64 -21.25
CA SER A 79 -1.75 -0.67 -22.34
C SER A 79 -1.79 -2.00 -23.11
N ALA A 80 -1.77 -3.13 -22.41
CA ALA A 80 -1.83 -4.45 -23.03
C ALA A 80 -3.16 -4.71 -23.76
N MET A 81 -4.28 -4.23 -23.18
CA MET A 81 -5.60 -4.24 -23.83
C MET A 81 -5.57 -3.46 -25.14
N GLU A 82 -4.98 -2.27 -25.14
CA GLU A 82 -4.95 -1.40 -26.31
C GLU A 82 -4.05 -1.95 -27.43
N LYS A 83 -2.87 -2.49 -27.09
CA LYS A 83 -2.03 -3.21 -28.05
C LYS A 83 -2.79 -4.38 -28.69
N SER A 84 -3.48 -5.18 -27.88
CA SER A 84 -4.27 -6.32 -28.34
C SER A 84 -5.40 -5.92 -29.29
N LYS A 85 -6.14 -4.84 -28.98
CA LYS A 85 -7.19 -4.29 -29.84
C LYS A 85 -6.63 -3.85 -31.20
N ASN A 86 -5.56 -3.06 -31.19
CA ASN A 86 -4.95 -2.53 -32.40
C ASN A 86 -4.41 -3.66 -33.29
N TYR A 87 -3.80 -4.68 -32.68
CA TYR A 87 -3.29 -5.83 -33.42
C TYR A 87 -4.38 -6.68 -34.06
N PHE A 88 -5.50 -6.87 -33.36
CA PHE A 88 -6.66 -7.55 -33.93
C PHE A 88 -7.25 -6.79 -35.12
N LEU A 89 -7.42 -5.46 -35.00
CA LEU A 89 -7.94 -4.63 -36.10
C LEU A 89 -7.04 -4.70 -37.34
N LEU A 90 -5.72 -4.71 -37.16
CA LEU A 90 -4.76 -4.93 -38.26
C LEU A 90 -4.96 -6.31 -38.90
N THR A 91 -5.14 -7.34 -38.07
CA THR A 91 -5.26 -8.73 -38.54
C THR A 91 -6.54 -8.97 -39.34
N LYS A 92 -7.61 -8.21 -39.09
CA LYS A 92 -8.86 -8.30 -39.86
C LYS A 92 -8.64 -8.22 -41.37
N HIS A 93 -7.78 -7.30 -41.80
CA HIS A 93 -7.43 -7.15 -43.21
C HIS A 93 -6.89 -8.47 -43.82
N PHE A 94 -6.01 -9.15 -43.10
CA PHE A 94 -5.40 -10.40 -43.59
C PHE A 94 -6.38 -11.57 -43.52
N VAL A 95 -7.20 -11.65 -42.48
CA VAL A 95 -8.25 -12.67 -42.36
C VAL A 95 -9.26 -12.56 -43.50
N GLU A 96 -9.73 -11.35 -43.80
CA GLU A 96 -10.67 -11.08 -44.91
C GLU A 96 -10.03 -11.39 -46.27
N LYS A 97 -8.73 -11.13 -46.43
CA LYS A 97 -7.98 -11.45 -47.65
C LYS A 97 -7.75 -12.96 -47.83
N ALA A 98 -7.45 -13.70 -46.75
CA ALA A 98 -7.27 -15.15 -46.79
C ALA A 98 -8.59 -15.90 -46.98
N PHE A 99 -9.68 -15.35 -46.45
CA PHE A 99 -10.98 -15.99 -46.39
C PHE A 99 -12.09 -15.04 -46.87
N PRO A 100 -12.09 -14.65 -48.15
CA PRO A 100 -13.12 -13.77 -48.68
C PRO A 100 -14.51 -14.39 -48.49
N ASP A 101 -15.45 -13.60 -47.96
CA ASP A 101 -16.84 -13.96 -47.69
C ASP A 101 -17.09 -15.17 -46.75
N ASN A 102 -16.06 -15.71 -46.11
CA ASN A 102 -16.21 -16.83 -45.19
C ASN A 102 -16.49 -16.37 -43.75
N ARG A 103 -17.76 -16.02 -43.51
CA ARG A 103 -18.24 -15.57 -42.20
C ARG A 103 -18.03 -16.59 -41.08
N GLY A 104 -18.00 -17.89 -41.41
CA GLY A 104 -17.71 -18.95 -40.45
C GLY A 104 -16.30 -18.83 -39.88
N VAL A 105 -15.30 -18.67 -40.75
CA VAL A 105 -13.91 -18.47 -40.31
C VAL A 105 -13.76 -17.14 -39.58
N TRP A 106 -14.40 -16.06 -40.03
CA TRP A 106 -14.30 -14.75 -39.35
C TRP A 106 -14.85 -14.82 -37.91
N LYS A 107 -15.92 -15.60 -37.70
CA LYS A 107 -16.45 -15.89 -36.37
C LYS A 107 -15.47 -16.68 -35.51
N GLU A 108 -14.75 -17.64 -36.06
CA GLU A 108 -13.68 -18.33 -35.32
C GLU A 108 -12.58 -17.35 -34.87
N PHE A 109 -12.27 -16.32 -35.67
CA PHE A 109 -11.38 -15.22 -35.27
C PHE A 109 -12.00 -14.23 -34.25
N GLY A 110 -13.27 -14.42 -33.86
CA GLY A 110 -13.92 -13.63 -32.82
C GLY A 110 -14.54 -12.32 -33.31
N TYR A 111 -14.86 -12.20 -34.60
CA TYR A 111 -15.51 -10.99 -35.15
C TYR A 111 -16.83 -10.63 -34.46
N ASP A 112 -17.59 -11.62 -33.97
CA ASP A 112 -18.87 -11.42 -33.30
C ASP A 112 -18.74 -11.13 -31.80
N SER A 113 -17.68 -11.61 -31.14
CA SER A 113 -17.44 -11.39 -29.71
C SER A 113 -16.59 -10.15 -29.40
N TYR A 114 -15.77 -9.68 -30.36
CA TYR A 114 -14.79 -8.62 -30.14
C TYR A 114 -15.33 -7.34 -29.49
N GLU A 115 -16.49 -6.82 -29.93
CA GLU A 115 -17.02 -5.55 -29.42
C GLU A 115 -17.41 -5.59 -27.94
N ILE A 116 -17.72 -6.79 -27.43
CA ILE A 116 -17.97 -7.03 -26.01
C ILE A 116 -16.62 -7.26 -25.31
N SER A 117 -15.80 -8.17 -25.84
CA SER A 117 -14.53 -8.56 -25.22
C SER A 117 -13.56 -7.40 -25.02
N ARG A 118 -13.50 -6.45 -25.95
CA ARG A 118 -12.61 -5.28 -25.87
C ARG A 118 -12.86 -4.35 -24.67
N ARG A 119 -14.00 -4.49 -23.99
CA ARG A 119 -14.43 -3.64 -22.86
C ARG A 119 -14.03 -4.21 -21.51
N TYR A 120 -13.80 -5.51 -21.42
CA TYR A 120 -13.57 -6.22 -20.15
C TYR A 120 -12.28 -7.01 -20.22
N GLN A 121 -11.43 -6.86 -19.20
CA GLN A 121 -10.10 -7.48 -19.15
C GLN A 121 -10.18 -9.01 -19.25
N SER A 122 -11.08 -9.63 -18.49
CA SER A 122 -11.32 -11.08 -18.51
C SER A 122 -11.75 -11.58 -19.89
N ASP A 123 -12.63 -10.85 -20.55
CA ASP A 123 -13.22 -11.26 -21.81
C ASP A 123 -12.21 -11.06 -22.94
N MET A 124 -11.38 -10.01 -22.87
CA MET A 124 -10.30 -9.79 -23.81
C MET A 124 -9.21 -10.88 -23.70
N ILE A 125 -8.90 -11.36 -22.50
CA ILE A 125 -7.96 -12.49 -22.33
C ILE A 125 -8.51 -13.75 -23.01
N GLN A 126 -9.79 -14.08 -22.81
CA GLN A 126 -10.42 -15.22 -23.48
C GLN A 126 -10.46 -15.03 -25.00
N PHE A 127 -10.78 -13.82 -25.45
CA PHE A 127 -10.74 -13.45 -26.86
C PHE A 127 -9.34 -13.62 -27.46
N MET A 128 -8.27 -13.17 -26.81
CA MET A 128 -6.90 -13.32 -27.30
C MET A 128 -6.46 -14.79 -27.37
N ASN A 129 -6.96 -15.63 -26.45
CA ASN A 129 -6.78 -17.09 -26.55
C ASN A 129 -7.45 -17.67 -27.80
N GLN A 130 -8.72 -17.33 -28.02
CA GLN A 130 -9.44 -17.74 -29.22
C GLN A 130 -8.72 -17.25 -30.48
N PHE A 131 -8.35 -15.96 -30.51
CA PHE A 131 -7.71 -15.32 -31.65
C PHE A 131 -6.38 -16.01 -32.03
N TYR A 132 -5.51 -16.27 -31.05
CA TYR A 132 -4.26 -17.00 -31.28
C TYR A 132 -4.50 -18.43 -31.81
N ASN A 133 -5.45 -19.15 -31.22
CA ASN A 133 -5.76 -20.52 -31.64
C ASN A 133 -6.28 -20.56 -33.08
N SER A 134 -7.13 -19.60 -33.47
CA SER A 134 -7.63 -19.47 -34.85
C SER A 134 -6.52 -19.08 -35.82
N ALA A 135 -5.63 -18.15 -35.44
CA ALA A 135 -4.46 -17.81 -36.25
C ALA A 135 -3.53 -19.00 -36.48
N MET A 136 -3.30 -19.83 -35.45
CA MET A 136 -2.52 -21.05 -35.56
C MET A 136 -3.20 -22.13 -36.42
N LYS A 137 -4.52 -22.29 -36.29
CA LYS A 137 -5.33 -23.22 -37.10
C LYS A 137 -5.24 -22.90 -38.59
N TYR A 138 -5.31 -21.62 -38.93
CA TYR A 138 -5.35 -21.12 -40.32
C TYR A 138 -4.02 -20.52 -40.79
N ARG A 139 -2.90 -20.94 -40.19
CA ARG A 139 -1.58 -20.34 -40.42
C ARG A 139 -1.12 -20.41 -41.88
N ASN A 140 -1.51 -21.46 -42.62
CA ASN A 140 -1.05 -21.67 -43.99
C ASN A 140 -1.74 -20.67 -44.93
N GLU A 141 -3.05 -20.49 -44.76
CA GLU A 141 -3.88 -19.54 -45.51
C GLU A 141 -3.50 -18.09 -45.18
N LEU A 142 -3.22 -17.81 -43.90
CA LEU A 142 -2.70 -16.52 -43.46
C LEU A 142 -1.33 -16.20 -44.06
N THR A 143 -0.42 -17.17 -44.07
CA THR A 143 0.92 -17.00 -44.67
C THR A 143 0.83 -16.75 -46.18
N ALA A 144 -0.12 -17.41 -46.86
CA ALA A 144 -0.35 -17.20 -48.29
C ALA A 144 -0.79 -15.77 -48.64
N VAL A 145 -1.30 -15.00 -47.67
CA VAL A 145 -1.68 -13.59 -47.85
C VAL A 145 -0.72 -12.60 -47.18
N ASN A 146 0.50 -13.06 -46.85
CA ASN A 146 1.59 -12.32 -46.22
C ASN A 146 1.40 -12.00 -44.73
N PHE A 147 0.53 -12.73 -44.02
CA PHE A 147 0.49 -12.68 -42.56
C PHE A 147 1.46 -13.73 -42.02
N SER A 148 2.68 -13.29 -41.71
CA SER A 148 3.81 -14.19 -41.41
C SER A 148 3.66 -14.92 -40.07
N GLN A 149 4.44 -15.98 -39.87
CA GLN A 149 4.52 -16.66 -38.58
C GLN A 149 4.92 -15.71 -37.45
N GLN A 150 5.79 -14.73 -37.71
CA GLN A 150 6.15 -13.70 -36.73
C GLN A 150 4.93 -12.88 -36.28
N MET A 151 4.00 -12.58 -37.20
CA MET A 151 2.76 -11.87 -36.85
C MET A 151 1.82 -12.75 -36.02
N ILE A 152 1.78 -14.07 -36.28
CA ILE A 152 1.04 -15.02 -35.44
C ILE A 152 1.66 -15.12 -34.04
N ASP A 153 2.99 -15.17 -33.96
CA ASP A 153 3.72 -15.24 -32.69
C ASP A 153 3.52 -13.97 -31.86
N GLU A 154 3.36 -12.81 -32.50
CA GLU A 154 3.03 -11.55 -31.84
C GLU A 154 1.66 -11.60 -31.15
N ILE A 155 0.64 -12.25 -31.75
CA ILE A 155 -0.64 -12.49 -31.08
C ILE A 155 -0.43 -13.29 -29.79
N GLY A 156 0.43 -14.33 -29.86
CA GLY A 156 0.80 -15.14 -28.71
C GLY A 156 1.52 -14.33 -27.62
N SER A 157 2.38 -13.41 -28.01
CA SER A 157 3.07 -12.49 -27.08
C SER A 157 2.11 -11.51 -26.41
N LEU A 158 1.23 -10.86 -27.18
CA LEU A 158 0.23 -9.93 -26.65
C LEU A 158 -0.76 -10.62 -25.70
N LYS A 159 -1.16 -11.85 -26.03
CA LYS A 159 -1.97 -12.69 -25.14
C LYS A 159 -1.29 -12.89 -23.77
N ARG A 160 -0.01 -13.29 -23.76
CA ARG A 160 0.75 -13.51 -22.52
C ARG A 160 0.94 -12.21 -21.75
N GLU A 161 1.29 -11.13 -22.45
CA GLU A 161 1.45 -9.81 -21.85
C GLU A 161 0.18 -9.36 -21.11
N LEU A 162 -0.99 -9.51 -21.75
CA LEU A 162 -2.27 -9.15 -21.15
C LEU A 162 -2.62 -10.02 -19.94
N ASP A 163 -2.46 -11.34 -20.06
CA ASP A 163 -2.75 -12.28 -18.97
C ASP A 163 -1.85 -12.04 -17.75
N GLU A 164 -0.55 -11.85 -17.97
CA GLU A 164 0.41 -11.56 -16.91
C GLU A 164 0.16 -10.20 -16.25
N ALA A 165 -0.14 -9.16 -17.02
CA ALA A 165 -0.50 -7.84 -16.48
C ALA A 165 -1.75 -7.92 -15.60
N ASN A 166 -2.80 -8.62 -16.09
CA ASN A 166 -4.02 -8.83 -15.33
C ASN A 166 -3.77 -9.64 -14.05
N GLN A 167 -2.96 -10.70 -14.11
CA GLN A 167 -2.61 -11.50 -12.95
C GLN A 167 -1.86 -10.69 -11.89
N ARG A 168 -0.91 -9.84 -12.29
CA ARG A 168 -0.20 -8.93 -11.37
C ARG A 168 -1.18 -7.97 -10.69
N GLN A 169 -2.08 -7.35 -11.46
CA GLN A 169 -3.08 -6.42 -10.93
C GLN A 169 -4.03 -7.12 -9.93
N GLU A 170 -4.58 -8.28 -10.29
CA GLU A 170 -5.53 -9.01 -9.44
C GLU A 170 -4.89 -9.58 -8.17
N ASN A 171 -3.65 -10.05 -8.26
CA ASN A 171 -2.89 -10.49 -7.09
C ASN A 171 -2.65 -9.31 -6.13
N PHE A 172 -2.31 -8.13 -6.67
CA PHE A 172 -2.12 -6.93 -5.86
C PHE A 172 -3.42 -6.45 -5.20
N LYS A 173 -4.55 -6.48 -5.93
CA LYS A 173 -5.87 -6.16 -5.34
C LYS A 173 -6.20 -7.07 -4.16
N LYS A 174 -5.88 -8.37 -4.26
CA LYS A 174 -6.10 -9.35 -3.19
C LYS A 174 -5.15 -9.16 -2.00
N SER A 175 -3.88 -8.82 -2.24
CA SER A 175 -2.89 -8.62 -1.17
C SER A 175 -3.14 -7.33 -0.38
N ARG A 176 -3.80 -6.32 -0.99
CA ARG A 176 -4.05 -5.01 -0.37
C ARG A 176 -4.75 -5.08 0.99
N THR A 177 -5.70 -5.99 1.18
CA THR A 177 -6.37 -6.15 2.48
C THR A 177 -5.39 -6.63 3.53
N THR A 178 -4.55 -7.62 3.21
CA THR A 178 -3.49 -8.11 4.10
C THR A 178 -2.48 -7.01 4.40
N MET A 179 -2.00 -6.28 3.40
CA MET A 179 -1.07 -5.15 3.59
C MET A 179 -1.65 -4.08 4.53
N THR A 180 -2.94 -3.80 4.40
CA THR A 180 -3.64 -2.83 5.29
C THR A 180 -3.71 -3.34 6.71
N GLN A 181 -4.06 -4.62 6.88
CA GLN A 181 -4.17 -5.28 8.18
C GLN A 181 -2.82 -5.38 8.88
N ASP A 182 -1.77 -5.77 8.17
CA ASP A 182 -0.40 -5.84 8.68
C ASP A 182 0.07 -4.45 9.10
N ARG A 183 -0.20 -3.42 8.28
CA ARG A 183 0.11 -2.03 8.62
C ARG A 183 -0.55 -1.59 9.92
N LEU A 184 -1.86 -1.82 10.06
CA LEU A 184 -2.57 -1.45 11.30
C LEU A 184 -2.07 -2.25 12.50
N THR A 185 -1.72 -3.52 12.31
CA THR A 185 -1.19 -4.37 13.38
C THR A 185 0.12 -3.81 13.92
N LYS A 186 1.09 -3.50 13.04
CA LYS A 186 2.39 -2.95 13.45
C LYS A 186 2.25 -1.58 14.11
N LEU A 187 1.47 -0.69 13.52
CA LEU A 187 1.27 0.66 14.05
C LEU A 187 0.53 0.65 15.40
N ASN A 188 -0.50 -0.17 15.55
CA ASN A 188 -1.22 -0.30 16.82
C ASN A 188 -0.36 -0.97 17.90
N SER A 189 0.47 -1.96 17.54
CA SER A 189 1.42 -2.58 18.46
C SER A 189 2.42 -1.56 18.98
N CYS A 190 3.03 -0.78 18.09
CA CYS A 190 3.93 0.31 18.45
C CYS A 190 3.24 1.33 19.38
N TRP A 191 2.02 1.75 19.04
CA TRP A 191 1.23 2.68 19.86
C TRP A 191 0.93 2.14 21.25
N LYS A 192 0.59 0.86 21.36
CA LYS A 192 0.30 0.20 22.63
C LYS A 192 1.52 0.27 23.56
N GLU A 193 2.68 -0.10 23.06
CA GLU A 193 3.92 -0.11 23.84
C GLU A 193 4.32 1.30 24.30
N ILE A 194 4.27 2.31 23.41
CA ILE A 194 4.63 3.68 23.80
C ILE A 194 3.61 4.32 24.75
N SER A 195 2.33 3.94 24.63
CA SER A 195 1.30 4.36 25.59
C SER A 195 1.60 3.80 26.98
N GLU A 196 2.10 2.56 27.05
CA GLU A 196 2.45 1.94 28.31
C GLU A 196 3.74 2.53 28.90
N ILE A 197 4.78 2.75 28.10
CA ILE A 197 5.99 3.48 28.51
C ILE A 197 5.61 4.85 29.08
N ALA A 198 4.76 5.61 28.37
CA ALA A 198 4.32 6.92 28.81
C ALA A 198 3.52 6.86 30.12
N ARG A 199 2.65 5.85 30.27
CA ARG A 199 1.89 5.62 31.51
C ARG A 199 2.84 5.34 32.68
N LEU A 200 3.82 4.47 32.49
CA LEU A 200 4.79 4.08 33.52
C LEU A 200 5.75 5.21 33.85
N GLY A 201 6.26 5.95 32.87
CA GLY A 201 7.14 7.10 33.10
C GLY A 201 6.48 8.16 33.97
N LYS A 202 5.20 8.48 33.71
CA LYS A 202 4.41 9.39 34.57
C LYS A 202 4.23 8.87 36.00
N LEU A 203 4.17 7.55 36.19
CA LEU A 203 4.06 6.94 37.51
C LEU A 203 5.40 6.95 38.27
N ILE A 204 6.49 6.52 37.61
CA ILE A 204 7.84 6.48 38.17
C ILE A 204 8.29 7.88 38.58
N PHE A 205 7.99 8.88 37.75
CA PHE A 205 8.42 10.26 37.94
C PHE A 205 7.31 11.17 38.47
N ALA A 206 6.33 10.64 39.21
CA ALA A 206 5.22 11.43 39.74
C ALA A 206 5.66 12.65 40.58
N ASN A 207 6.85 12.57 41.21
CA ASN A 207 7.44 13.65 42.02
C ASN A 207 8.57 14.42 41.32
N ASP A 208 8.90 14.10 40.06
CA ASP A 208 9.87 14.81 39.23
C ASP A 208 9.14 15.41 38.02
N PHE A 209 8.76 16.69 38.14
CA PHE A 209 7.98 17.38 37.11
C PHE A 209 8.69 17.35 35.74
N GLY A 210 10.00 17.55 35.71
CA GLY A 210 10.76 17.61 34.46
C GLY A 210 10.72 16.29 33.71
N ARG A 211 10.95 15.18 34.42
CA ARG A 211 10.88 13.84 33.82
C ARG A 211 9.45 13.43 33.52
N TYR A 212 8.48 13.75 34.38
CA TYR A 212 7.06 13.49 34.13
C TYR A 212 6.60 14.05 32.77
N GLN A 213 6.96 15.30 32.47
CA GLN A 213 6.53 15.97 31.24
C GLN A 213 7.05 15.27 29.97
N LYS A 214 8.20 14.60 30.01
CA LYS A 214 8.73 13.82 28.88
C LYS A 214 7.78 12.69 28.46
N TYR A 215 6.91 12.23 29.36
CA TYR A 215 6.00 11.09 29.15
C TYR A 215 4.54 11.49 28.94
N VAL A 216 4.26 12.79 28.69
CA VAL A 216 2.91 13.25 28.36
C VAL A 216 2.66 13.10 26.86
N ILE A 217 1.71 12.24 26.49
CA ILE A 217 1.23 12.10 25.10
C ILE A 217 0.10 13.10 24.87
N ASN A 218 0.32 14.07 23.99
CA ASN A 218 -0.74 14.98 23.56
C ASN A 218 -1.56 14.37 22.41
N PRO A 219 -2.91 14.43 22.46
CA PRO A 219 -3.78 13.82 21.44
C PRO A 219 -3.60 14.33 19.99
N SER A 220 -2.79 15.36 19.77
CA SER A 220 -2.58 16.03 18.49
C SER A 220 -1.11 16.13 18.05
N GLY A 221 -0.19 15.36 18.65
CA GLY A 221 1.17 15.21 18.10
C GLY A 221 2.09 16.42 18.24
N GLN A 222 1.84 17.35 19.16
CA GLN A 222 2.86 18.32 19.58
C GLN A 222 3.48 17.90 20.91
N PRO A 223 4.82 17.83 21.03
CA PRO A 223 5.49 17.71 22.32
C PRO A 223 5.00 18.84 23.22
N GLY A 224 4.67 18.55 24.48
CA GLY A 224 4.36 19.59 25.45
C GLY A 224 5.55 20.51 25.58
N VAL A 225 5.51 21.67 24.93
CA VAL A 225 6.49 22.73 25.16
C VAL A 225 6.31 23.16 26.61
N PRO A 226 7.34 23.07 27.47
CA PRO A 226 7.23 23.60 28.82
C PRO A 226 6.94 25.09 28.72
N ALA A 227 5.92 25.55 29.42
CA ALA A 227 5.63 26.97 29.54
C ALA A 227 6.92 27.69 30.00
N PRO A 228 7.29 28.83 29.40
CA PRO A 228 8.44 29.61 29.87
C PRO A 228 8.28 29.90 31.36
N PRO A 229 9.36 29.85 32.17
CA PRO A 229 9.27 30.20 33.58
C PRO A 229 8.68 31.61 33.71
N GLU A 230 7.67 31.76 34.57
CA GLU A 230 7.04 33.06 34.81
C GLU A 230 8.12 34.09 35.18
N PRO A 231 8.11 35.28 34.54
CA PRO A 231 9.06 36.32 34.89
C PRO A 231 8.87 36.70 36.37
N PRO A 232 9.96 37.06 37.09
CA PRO A 232 9.90 37.36 38.51
C PRO A 232 8.83 38.42 38.78
N GLN A 233 7.88 38.11 39.67
CA GLN A 233 6.84 39.06 40.06
C GLN A 233 7.49 40.31 40.63
N ALA A 234 7.19 41.46 40.01
CA ALA A 234 7.65 42.75 40.49
C ALA A 234 7.13 42.99 41.92
N PRO A 235 7.94 43.56 42.83
CA PRO A 235 7.53 43.80 44.20
C PRO A 235 6.32 44.74 44.23
N GLN A 236 5.25 44.30 44.91
CA GLN A 236 4.05 45.10 45.13
C GLN A 236 4.42 46.34 45.94
N SER A 237 4.33 47.52 45.33
CA SER A 237 4.39 48.79 46.04
C SER A 237 3.10 48.95 46.85
N THR A 238 3.25 48.79 48.17
CA THR A 238 2.29 49.14 49.20
C THR A 238 1.75 50.56 49.00
N GLN A 239 0.45 50.68 48.76
CA GLN A 239 -0.30 51.91 49.06
C GLN A 239 -0.50 52.02 50.57
N GLY A 240 0.00 53.10 51.17
CA GLY A 240 -0.50 53.65 52.44
C GLY A 240 -0.73 55.15 52.20
N GLN A 241 -1.97 55.59 52.06
CA GLN A 241 -2.82 56.14 53.14
C GLN A 241 -2.19 57.33 53.88
N ALA A 242 -2.50 58.55 53.44
CA ALA A 242 -3.42 59.50 54.08
C ALA A 242 -3.38 60.85 53.34
#